data_AF-A0A832FJJ6-F1
#
_entry.id   AF-A0A832FJJ6-F1
#
_cell.length_a   1.000
_cell.length_b   1.000
_cell.length_c   1.000
_cell.angle_alpha   90.00
_cell.angle_beta   90.00
_cell.angle_gamma   90.00
#
_symmetry.space_group_name_H-M   'P 1'
#
loop_
_entity.id
_entity.type
_entity.pdbx_description
1 polymer ?
#
loop_
_entity_poly.entity_id
_entity_poly.type
_entity_poly.pdbx_seq_one_letter_code
_entity_poly.pdbx_strand_id
1 'polypeptide(L)'
;MIGRRENLVEQQGIRRRSFLKAIGLSSVGLGFMGMGSWSFLAKQKRVGSDEVFDGSGVDWKTDEQGNKYFVPKNIRTDLVNERRIVMARFDGVWGKYPVREFDDDFHDWWLSEKIWYFDQLIAFVEGKTSELNIPNGGHHHPMISTYGKKFGGRGDSDFHLNTTAKGFTILPKPENIKMVSDELDKVYNRGNIPLDLFKLEQQLYREKWLWDRTRFATLELYTGRPINDRDPVKELGFTETHTFQNIIANPMATLTYMSLFNTDGTQSYFEGLPYLTPHFEFRGFCWLISYYNPDNTEYEKAVADYVNQAHSRFHGGVSDLTVNIFLIAEEFNNTPGYRAGLGKRVVPPAEYRESELAATTWSSSPKPKKKLSLEERIELIRRLHLPV
;
A
#
# COMPACT_ATOMS: atom_id res chain seq x y z
N MET A 1 33.55 15.79 34.68
CA MET A 1 34.86 15.35 34.16
C MET A 1 34.61 14.66 32.83
N ILE A 2 35.12 15.24 31.75
CA ILE A 2 34.93 14.83 30.35
C ILE A 2 35.73 13.53 30.11
N GLY A 3 35.10 12.50 29.53
CA GLY A 3 35.75 11.25 29.16
C GLY A 3 35.15 10.68 27.88
N ARG A 4 35.92 10.75 26.80
CA ARG A 4 35.61 10.36 25.41
C ARG A 4 35.09 8.92 25.29
N ARG A 5 33.98 8.74 24.57
CA ARG A 5 33.62 7.48 23.89
C ARG A 5 33.91 7.64 22.41
N GLU A 6 35.16 7.42 22.04
CA GLU A 6 35.54 7.11 20.65
C GLU A 6 36.10 5.68 20.63
N ASN A 7 35.77 4.95 19.57
CA ASN A 7 36.36 3.68 19.16
C ASN A 7 35.91 2.40 19.89
N LEU A 8 34.74 1.91 19.50
CA LEU A 8 34.38 0.47 19.56
C LEU A 8 33.83 -0.07 18.21
N VAL A 9 34.03 0.67 17.11
CA VAL A 9 33.50 0.33 15.78
C VAL A 9 34.57 -0.25 14.83
N GLU A 10 35.85 -0.30 15.22
CA GLU A 10 36.93 -0.53 14.26
C GLU A 10 37.64 -1.89 14.33
N GLN A 11 37.12 -2.87 15.08
CA GLN A 11 37.72 -4.21 15.10
C GLN A 11 36.69 -5.32 14.96
N GLN A 12 36.16 -5.46 13.73
CA GLN A 12 36.00 -6.74 13.03
C GLN A 12 35.44 -6.43 11.64
N GLY A 13 36.20 -6.79 10.60
CA GLY A 13 35.96 -6.41 9.20
C GLY A 13 34.75 -7.07 8.56
N ILE A 14 33.55 -6.68 8.97
CA ILE A 14 32.32 -6.90 8.20
C ILE A 14 32.02 -5.60 7.46
N ARG A 15 32.45 -5.55 6.19
CA ARG A 15 32.07 -4.49 5.26
C ARG A 15 30.53 -4.41 5.21
N ARG A 16 29.96 -3.32 5.75
CA ARG A 16 28.57 -2.89 5.52
C ARG A 16 28.36 -2.51 4.05
N ARG A 17 28.31 -3.50 3.18
CA ARG A 17 27.81 -3.47 1.79
C ARG A 17 26.99 -4.75 1.72
N SER A 18 25.66 -4.79 1.57
CA SER A 18 24.86 -4.14 0.54
C SER A 18 23.38 -4.51 0.77
N PHE A 19 22.68 -3.81 1.67
CA PHE A 19 21.20 -3.92 1.78
C PHE A 19 20.48 -2.65 1.29
N LEU A 20 21.17 -1.50 1.33
CA LEU A 20 20.61 -0.17 1.04
C LEU A 20 20.74 0.31 -0.42
N LYS A 21 21.27 -0.51 -1.36
CA LYS A 21 21.49 -0.07 -2.76
C LYS A 21 20.77 -0.91 -3.83
N ALA A 22 19.92 -1.86 -3.44
CA ALA A 22 19.24 -2.75 -4.39
C ALA A 22 17.75 -2.41 -4.68
N ILE A 23 17.30 -1.20 -4.31
CA ILE A 23 15.92 -0.71 -4.60
C ILE A 23 15.91 0.27 -5.80
N GLY A 24 17.05 0.50 -6.44
CA GLY A 24 17.16 1.40 -7.59
C GLY A 24 17.53 0.65 -8.87
N LEU A 25 16.74 0.91 -9.92
CA LEU A 25 16.94 0.58 -11.34
C LEU A 25 16.49 -0.80 -11.81
N SER A 26 15.42 -0.81 -12.63
CA SER A 26 15.57 -1.07 -14.07
C SER A 26 14.24 -0.95 -14.83
N SER A 27 14.16 0.02 -15.76
CA SER A 27 13.17 0.03 -16.86
C SER A 27 13.81 0.57 -18.15
N VAL A 28 13.80 -0.26 -19.20
CA VAL A 28 13.99 0.03 -20.64
C VAL A 28 13.35 -1.17 -21.37
N GLY A 29 12.48 -1.12 -22.40
CA GLY A 29 11.84 -0.11 -23.24
C GLY A 29 11.18 -0.82 -24.45
N LEU A 30 10.34 -0.08 -25.23
CA LEU A 30 9.68 -0.38 -26.54
C LEU A 30 8.28 -1.04 -26.48
N GLY A 31 7.23 -0.66 -27.23
CA GLY A 31 6.99 0.40 -28.23
C GLY A 31 5.66 0.18 -29.00
N PHE A 32 4.91 1.27 -29.27
CA PHE A 32 3.91 1.57 -30.33
C PHE A 32 2.45 1.00 -30.43
N MET A 33 1.54 1.98 -30.72
CA MET A 33 0.17 2.00 -31.35
C MET A 33 -1.00 1.29 -30.63
N GLY A 34 -2.24 1.80 -30.54
CA GLY A 34 -2.94 2.93 -31.17
C GLY A 34 -4.36 3.10 -30.57
N MET A 35 -5.08 4.11 -31.04
CA MET A 35 -6.29 4.77 -30.50
C MET A 35 -7.53 3.89 -30.17
N GLY A 36 -8.34 4.36 -29.22
CA GLY A 36 -9.76 3.99 -29.09
C GLY A 36 -10.45 4.63 -27.88
N SER A 37 -11.05 5.81 -28.07
CA SER A 37 -11.84 6.53 -27.05
C SER A 37 -13.11 5.77 -26.68
N TRP A 38 -13.28 5.41 -25.40
CA TRP A 38 -14.56 4.95 -24.86
C TRP A 38 -14.92 5.74 -23.60
N SER A 39 -15.82 6.70 -23.79
CA SER A 39 -16.53 7.43 -22.75
C SER A 39 -17.80 6.67 -22.38
N PHE A 40 -17.94 6.26 -21.11
CA PHE A 40 -19.26 5.99 -20.54
C PHE A 40 -19.33 6.52 -19.11
N LEU A 41 -19.99 7.67 -19.00
CA LEU A 41 -20.33 8.34 -17.75
C LEU A 41 -21.38 7.54 -16.96
N ALA A 42 -21.05 7.14 -15.74
CA ALA A 42 -22.05 6.82 -14.73
C ALA A 42 -22.54 8.13 -14.09
N LYS A 43 -23.85 8.37 -14.14
CA LYS A 43 -24.55 9.49 -13.50
C LYS A 43 -24.32 9.47 -11.98
N GLN A 44 -23.43 10.31 -11.47
CA GLN A 44 -23.40 10.67 -10.05
C GLN A 44 -24.12 12.01 -9.82
N LYS A 45 -24.90 12.03 -8.74
CA LYS A 45 -25.73 13.13 -8.28
C LYS A 45 -24.81 14.24 -7.77
N ARG A 46 -24.71 15.36 -8.50
CA ARG A 46 -23.92 16.54 -8.10
C ARG A 46 -24.50 17.12 -6.81
N VAL A 47 -23.67 17.21 -5.77
CA VAL A 47 -23.97 18.06 -4.61
C VAL A 47 -23.27 19.38 -4.87
N GLY A 48 -24.06 20.45 -5.05
CA GLY A 48 -23.53 21.79 -5.27
C GLY A 48 -22.95 22.38 -3.99
N SER A 49 -21.72 22.86 -4.06
CA SER A 49 -21.15 23.80 -3.09
C SER A 49 -20.25 24.78 -3.83
N ASP A 50 -20.66 26.04 -3.84
CA ASP A 50 -20.01 27.19 -4.47
C ASP A 50 -18.74 27.64 -3.70
N GLU A 51 -17.75 26.75 -3.59
CA GLU A 51 -16.41 27.14 -3.15
C GLU A 51 -15.58 27.52 -4.38
N VAL A 52 -15.26 28.81 -4.52
CA VAL A 52 -14.32 29.31 -5.54
C VAL A 52 -12.95 28.69 -5.25
N PHE A 53 -12.53 27.79 -6.13
CA PHE A 53 -11.33 26.99 -5.97
C PHE A 53 -10.11 27.73 -6.52
N ASP A 54 -9.08 27.93 -5.69
CA ASP A 54 -7.80 28.55 -6.04
C ASP A 54 -6.91 27.68 -6.96
N GLY A 55 -7.37 26.48 -7.30
CA GLY A 55 -6.67 25.55 -8.17
C GLY A 55 -5.63 24.67 -7.48
N SER A 56 -5.20 24.92 -6.24
CA SER A 56 -4.03 24.25 -5.64
C SER A 56 -4.35 22.84 -5.14
N GLY A 57 -5.53 22.61 -4.56
CA GLY A 57 -5.94 21.32 -3.97
C GLY A 57 -5.43 21.10 -2.55
N VAL A 58 -4.57 21.99 -2.06
CA VAL A 58 -3.90 21.90 -0.75
C VAL A 58 -3.64 23.30 -0.19
N ASP A 59 -3.80 23.45 1.12
CA ASP A 59 -3.30 24.62 1.86
C ASP A 59 -1.96 24.30 2.51
N TRP A 60 -0.92 25.04 2.15
CA TRP A 60 0.36 25.01 2.84
C TRP A 60 0.38 26.04 3.96
N LYS A 61 0.85 25.62 5.14
CA LYS A 61 0.88 26.42 6.36
C LYS A 61 2.17 26.16 7.14
N THR A 62 2.38 26.95 8.19
CA THR A 62 3.50 26.80 9.13
C THR A 62 2.95 26.82 10.56
N ASP A 63 3.41 25.91 11.43
CA ASP A 63 3.03 25.88 12.84
C ASP A 63 3.79 26.93 13.68
N GLU A 64 3.49 27.01 14.98
CA GLU A 64 4.14 27.94 15.91
C GLU A 64 5.65 27.67 16.09
N GLN A 65 6.10 26.45 15.80
CA GLN A 65 7.49 26.02 15.90
C GLN A 65 8.27 26.21 14.59
N GLY A 66 7.61 26.72 13.54
CA GLY A 66 8.21 26.95 12.23
C GLY A 66 8.19 25.74 11.29
N ASN A 67 7.51 24.65 11.63
CA ASN A 67 7.40 23.49 10.77
C ASN A 67 6.32 23.73 9.70
N LYS A 68 6.67 23.49 8.44
CA LYS A 68 5.69 23.51 7.35
C LYS A 68 4.80 22.29 7.40
N TYR A 69 3.52 22.47 7.11
CA TYR A 69 2.57 21.37 6.96
C TYR A 69 1.56 21.69 5.85
N PHE A 70 0.79 20.69 5.48
CA PHE A 70 -0.24 20.83 4.45
C PHE A 70 -1.60 20.31 4.95
N VAL A 71 -2.67 20.85 4.37
CA VAL A 71 -4.06 20.41 4.59
C VAL A 71 -4.71 20.12 3.23
N PRO A 72 -5.02 18.85 2.90
CA PRO A 72 -5.71 18.51 1.67
C PRO A 72 -7.11 19.13 1.63
N LYS A 73 -7.51 19.73 0.49
CA LYS A 73 -8.85 20.33 0.29
C LYS A 73 -9.83 19.43 -0.45
N ASN A 74 -9.37 18.26 -0.90
CA ASN A 74 -10.09 17.40 -1.83
C ASN A 74 -10.74 16.17 -1.16
N ILE A 75 -10.62 16.02 0.15
CA ILE A 75 -11.19 14.93 0.93
C ILE A 75 -11.69 15.45 2.28
N ARG A 76 -12.81 14.91 2.77
CA ARG A 76 -13.32 15.13 4.13
C ARG A 76 -13.59 13.78 4.80
N THR A 77 -13.02 13.59 5.98
CA THR A 77 -12.92 12.29 6.66
C THR A 77 -13.59 12.27 8.04
N ASP A 78 -14.27 13.35 8.40
CA ASP A 78 -15.02 13.52 9.65
C ASP A 78 -16.06 12.42 9.90
N LEU A 79 -16.64 11.85 8.82
CA LEU A 79 -17.66 10.80 8.90
C LEU A 79 -17.11 9.38 8.72
N VAL A 80 -15.80 9.20 8.55
CA VAL A 80 -15.21 7.89 8.22
C VAL A 80 -15.35 6.93 9.40
N ASN A 81 -14.93 7.35 10.60
CA ASN A 81 -14.95 6.47 11.77
C ASN A 81 -16.37 6.27 12.33
N GLU A 82 -17.23 7.29 12.29
CA GLU A 82 -18.58 7.22 12.86
C GLU A 82 -19.60 6.57 11.92
N ARG A 83 -19.52 6.87 10.61
CA ARG A 83 -20.57 6.51 9.65
C ARG A 83 -20.07 5.70 8.47
N ARG A 84 -18.77 5.40 8.40
CA ARG A 84 -18.13 4.74 7.25
C ARG A 84 -18.42 5.47 5.94
N ILE A 85 -18.35 6.80 5.96
CA ILE A 85 -18.55 7.65 4.79
C ILE A 85 -17.34 8.56 4.63
N VAL A 86 -16.79 8.59 3.42
CA VAL A 86 -15.81 9.60 3.00
C VAL A 86 -16.46 10.54 1.99
N MET A 87 -16.21 11.84 2.12
CA MET A 87 -16.48 12.77 1.03
C MET A 87 -15.20 13.03 0.28
N ALA A 88 -15.21 12.83 -1.04
CA ALA A 88 -14.03 13.00 -1.87
C ALA A 88 -14.39 13.80 -3.11
N ARG A 89 -13.47 14.66 -3.54
CA ARG A 89 -13.58 15.45 -4.76
C ARG A 89 -12.69 14.83 -5.83
N PHE A 90 -13.30 14.11 -6.75
CA PHE A 90 -12.63 13.52 -7.92
C PHE A 90 -13.14 14.25 -9.17
N ASP A 91 -12.25 14.55 -10.11
CA ASP A 91 -12.56 15.29 -11.34
C ASP A 91 -13.37 16.60 -11.10
N GLY A 92 -13.08 17.28 -10.00
CA GLY A 92 -13.71 18.55 -9.62
C GLY A 92 -15.10 18.42 -8.98
N VAL A 93 -15.63 17.21 -8.81
CA VAL A 93 -16.98 16.99 -8.25
C VAL A 93 -16.89 16.31 -6.89
N TRP A 94 -17.56 16.89 -5.89
CA TRP A 94 -17.73 16.26 -4.59
C TRP A 94 -18.72 15.09 -4.67
N GLY A 95 -18.27 13.93 -4.21
CA GLY A 95 -19.08 12.73 -4.04
C GLY A 95 -19.02 12.23 -2.60
N LYS A 96 -20.04 11.46 -2.20
CA LYS A 96 -20.06 10.71 -0.94
C LYS A 96 -19.90 9.23 -1.26
N TYR A 97 -19.00 8.57 -0.56
CA TYR A 97 -18.66 7.16 -0.81
C TYR A 97 -18.71 6.36 0.49
N PRO A 98 -19.29 5.15 0.46
CA PRO A 98 -19.19 4.25 1.58
C PRO A 98 -17.76 3.70 1.68
N VAL A 99 -17.24 3.64 2.89
CA VAL A 99 -16.03 2.91 3.23
C VAL A 99 -16.43 1.47 3.56
N ARG A 100 -15.73 0.48 2.99
CA ARG A 100 -16.08 -0.93 3.07
C ARG A 100 -14.96 -1.75 3.71
N GLU A 101 -15.35 -2.84 4.35
CA GLU A 101 -14.40 -3.86 4.83
C GLU A 101 -14.03 -4.79 3.67
N PHE A 102 -12.75 -5.08 3.50
CA PHE A 102 -12.31 -6.15 2.59
C PHE A 102 -12.77 -7.54 3.06
N ASP A 103 -12.81 -8.51 2.15
CA ASP A 103 -13.28 -9.87 2.38
C ASP A 103 -12.32 -10.73 3.23
N ASP A 104 -12.77 -11.92 3.63
CA ASP A 104 -11.98 -12.83 4.47
C ASP A 104 -10.83 -13.48 3.69
N ASP A 105 -10.98 -13.69 2.38
CA ASP A 105 -9.97 -14.31 1.52
C ASP A 105 -8.70 -13.45 1.50
N PHE A 106 -8.83 -12.13 1.30
CA PHE A 106 -7.69 -11.22 1.36
C PHE A 106 -7.06 -11.18 2.76
N HIS A 107 -7.88 -11.08 3.81
CA HIS A 107 -7.38 -10.94 5.17
C HIS A 107 -6.56 -12.16 5.59
N ASP A 108 -7.08 -13.35 5.31
CA ASP A 108 -6.44 -14.61 5.68
C ASP A 108 -5.16 -14.82 4.90
N TRP A 109 -5.15 -14.48 3.60
CA TRP A 109 -3.94 -14.48 2.79
C TRP A 109 -2.89 -13.51 3.36
N TRP A 110 -3.25 -12.25 3.58
CA TRP A 110 -2.33 -11.20 4.03
C TRP A 110 -1.69 -11.52 5.38
N LEU A 111 -2.50 -12.00 6.34
CA LEU A 111 -1.99 -12.42 7.66
C LEU A 111 -1.08 -13.64 7.56
N SER A 112 -1.43 -14.62 6.73
CA SER A 112 -0.61 -15.82 6.54
C SER A 112 0.76 -15.46 5.97
N GLU A 113 0.82 -14.59 4.96
CA GLU A 113 2.10 -14.12 4.41
C GLU A 113 2.88 -13.28 5.42
N LYS A 114 2.23 -12.40 6.18
CA LYS A 114 2.86 -11.60 7.23
C LYS A 114 3.49 -12.48 8.31
N ILE A 115 2.77 -13.47 8.81
CA ILE A 115 3.25 -14.39 9.84
C ILE A 115 4.47 -15.17 9.33
N TRP A 116 4.37 -15.74 8.12
CA TRP A 116 5.49 -16.44 7.47
C TRP A 116 6.70 -15.52 7.30
N TYR A 117 6.50 -14.27 6.86
CA TYR A 117 7.58 -13.29 6.71
C TYR A 117 8.34 -13.08 8.03
N PHE A 118 7.62 -12.92 9.15
CA PHE A 118 8.28 -12.80 10.45
C PHE A 118 8.89 -14.11 10.96
N ASP A 119 8.31 -15.27 10.66
CA ASP A 119 8.93 -16.57 10.96
C ASP A 119 10.32 -16.69 10.31
N GLN A 120 10.43 -16.28 9.04
CA GLN A 120 11.72 -16.27 8.31
C GLN A 120 12.72 -15.28 8.92
N LEU A 121 12.29 -14.06 9.26
CA LEU A 121 13.14 -13.06 9.90
C LEU A 121 13.65 -13.52 11.26
N ILE A 122 12.78 -14.11 12.09
CA ILE A 122 13.14 -14.65 13.40
C ILE A 122 14.13 -15.80 13.23
N ALA A 123 13.85 -16.75 12.34
CA ALA A 123 14.75 -17.88 12.09
C ALA A 123 16.15 -17.42 11.64
N PHE A 124 16.23 -16.40 10.79
CA PHE A 124 17.50 -15.82 10.34
C PHE A 124 18.26 -15.16 11.49
N VAL A 125 17.60 -14.31 12.28
CA VAL A 125 18.24 -13.60 13.40
C VAL A 125 18.68 -14.56 14.51
N GLU A 126 17.93 -15.64 14.74
CA GLU A 126 18.29 -16.69 15.70
C GLU A 126 19.34 -17.69 15.16
N GLY A 127 19.80 -17.54 13.91
CA GLY A 127 20.80 -18.42 13.30
C GLY A 127 20.29 -19.82 12.94
N LYS A 128 18.97 -20.02 12.89
CA LYS A 128 18.33 -21.27 12.44
C LYS A 128 18.41 -21.45 10.92
N THR A 129 18.57 -20.36 10.18
CA THR A 129 18.86 -20.34 8.74
C THR A 129 19.96 -19.32 8.43
N SER A 130 20.79 -19.61 7.43
CA SER A 130 21.81 -18.69 6.90
C SER A 130 21.32 -17.89 5.69
N GLU A 131 20.18 -18.27 5.10
CA GLU A 131 19.63 -17.65 3.91
C GLU A 131 18.36 -16.86 4.25
N LEU A 132 18.32 -15.62 3.79
CA LEU A 132 17.14 -14.76 3.87
C LEU A 132 16.47 -14.71 2.49
N ASN A 133 15.81 -15.80 2.11
CA ASN A 133 15.05 -15.90 0.85
C ASN A 133 13.67 -15.26 0.98
N ILE A 134 13.62 -14.07 1.58
CA ILE A 134 12.38 -13.32 1.76
C ILE A 134 12.23 -12.36 0.59
N PRO A 135 11.16 -12.49 -0.20
CA PRO A 135 10.93 -11.60 -1.30
C PRO A 135 10.41 -10.23 -0.86
N ASN A 136 10.71 -9.22 -1.69
CA ASN A 136 10.32 -7.84 -1.42
C ASN A 136 8.95 -7.45 -2.00
N GLY A 137 8.10 -8.42 -2.38
CA GLY A 137 6.77 -8.22 -2.98
C GLY A 137 5.64 -8.86 -2.13
N GLY A 138 4.45 -9.07 -2.72
CA GLY A 138 3.33 -9.70 -2.01
C GLY A 138 2.66 -8.78 -0.99
N HIS A 139 2.40 -9.29 0.21
CA HIS A 139 1.72 -8.57 1.29
C HIS A 139 2.41 -7.26 1.73
N HIS A 140 3.73 -7.11 1.51
CA HIS A 140 4.50 -5.98 2.02
C HIS A 140 4.45 -4.75 1.12
N HIS A 141 4.52 -4.95 -0.21
CA HIS A 141 4.66 -3.87 -1.20
C HIS A 141 3.63 -3.98 -2.32
N PRO A 142 2.35 -3.67 -2.07
CA PRO A 142 1.40 -3.49 -3.16
C PRO A 142 1.80 -2.31 -4.05
N MET A 143 1.27 -2.34 -5.28
CA MET A 143 1.38 -1.24 -6.23
C MET A 143 0.22 -0.28 -6.03
N ILE A 144 0.50 0.99 -5.77
CA ILE A 144 -0.51 2.06 -5.81
C ILE A 144 -0.48 2.75 -7.17
N SER A 145 -1.64 2.85 -7.80
CA SER A 145 -1.85 3.61 -9.02
C SER A 145 -2.69 4.84 -8.72
N THR A 146 -2.17 6.01 -9.07
CA THR A 146 -2.81 7.32 -8.88
C THR A 146 -2.82 8.09 -10.18
N TYR A 147 -3.72 9.05 -10.30
CA TYR A 147 -3.72 9.99 -11.42
C TYR A 147 -4.01 11.41 -10.96
N GLY A 148 -3.31 12.36 -11.54
CA GLY A 148 -3.37 13.76 -11.12
C GLY A 148 -3.97 14.70 -12.17
N LYS A 149 -3.70 16.00 -12.00
CA LYS A 149 -4.14 17.02 -12.95
C LYS A 149 -3.50 16.79 -14.31
N LYS A 150 -4.30 16.93 -15.36
CA LYS A 150 -3.85 16.99 -16.76
C LYS A 150 -2.89 18.16 -17.04
N PHE A 151 -2.88 19.18 -16.20
CA PHE A 151 -2.04 20.36 -16.34
C PHE A 151 -1.46 20.76 -14.98
N GLY A 152 -0.18 21.13 -14.94
CA GLY A 152 0.49 21.53 -13.70
C GLY A 152 0.95 20.35 -12.83
N GLY A 153 1.36 19.23 -13.44
CA GLY A 153 2.09 18.17 -12.74
C GLY A 153 3.52 18.60 -12.36
N ARG A 154 4.35 17.66 -11.90
CA ARG A 154 5.75 17.92 -11.46
C ARG A 154 6.65 18.60 -12.51
N GLY A 155 6.21 18.62 -13.77
CA GLY A 155 6.89 19.33 -14.86
C GLY A 155 7.97 18.50 -15.55
N ASP A 156 8.16 17.25 -15.14
CA ASP A 156 9.14 16.31 -15.69
C ASP A 156 8.50 15.16 -16.49
N SER A 157 7.18 15.19 -16.69
CA SER A 157 6.43 14.19 -17.46
C SER A 157 5.12 14.80 -18.01
N ASP A 158 4.79 14.48 -19.26
CA ASP A 158 3.49 14.75 -19.88
C ASP A 158 2.41 13.71 -19.47
N PHE A 159 2.83 12.60 -18.87
CA PHE A 159 1.93 11.60 -18.31
C PHE A 159 1.62 11.91 -16.85
N HIS A 160 0.33 11.83 -16.50
CA HIS A 160 -0.18 12.13 -15.16
C HIS A 160 -0.68 10.89 -14.42
N LEU A 161 -0.54 9.71 -15.03
CA LEU A 161 -0.70 8.42 -14.39
C LEU A 161 0.61 8.06 -13.69
N ASN A 162 0.51 7.58 -12.47
CA ASN A 162 1.66 7.11 -11.71
C ASN A 162 1.33 5.78 -11.06
N THR A 163 2.21 4.80 -11.21
CA THR A 163 2.14 3.52 -10.51
C THR A 163 3.45 3.30 -9.78
N THR A 164 3.39 3.04 -8.48
CA THR A 164 4.59 2.87 -7.64
C THR A 164 4.37 1.82 -6.56
N ALA A 165 5.44 1.11 -6.20
CA ALA A 165 5.42 0.19 -5.07
C ALA A 165 5.50 1.00 -3.77
N LYS A 166 4.63 0.71 -2.80
CA LYS A 166 4.70 1.31 -1.46
C LYS A 166 4.49 0.26 -0.39
N GLY A 167 5.23 0.39 0.71
CA GLY A 167 5.06 -0.46 1.87
C GLY A 167 3.74 -0.14 2.57
N PHE A 168 2.72 -0.96 2.40
CA PHE A 168 1.43 -0.79 3.08
C PHE A 168 1.28 -1.77 4.22
N THR A 169 0.58 -1.33 5.27
CA THR A 169 0.13 -2.19 6.36
C THR A 169 -1.36 -1.98 6.64
N ILE A 170 -1.99 -2.98 7.24
CA ILE A 170 -3.34 -2.83 7.81
C ILE A 170 -3.18 -2.08 9.14
N LEU A 171 -3.98 -1.04 9.35
CA LEU A 171 -3.95 -0.29 10.60
C LEU A 171 -4.61 -1.08 11.73
N PRO A 172 -4.14 -0.96 12.98
CA PRO A 172 -4.97 -1.33 14.13
C PRO A 172 -6.29 -0.55 14.11
N LYS A 173 -7.33 -1.15 14.68
CA LYS A 173 -8.61 -0.46 14.92
C LYS A 173 -8.39 0.80 15.78
N PRO A 174 -9.22 1.85 15.61
CA PRO A 174 -9.09 3.08 16.38
C PRO A 174 -8.97 2.86 17.90
N GLU A 175 -9.73 1.93 18.46
CA GLU A 175 -9.69 1.57 19.88
C GLU A 175 -8.43 0.82 20.33
N ASN A 176 -7.68 0.23 19.39
CA ASN A 176 -6.52 -0.63 19.67
C ASN A 176 -5.19 0.06 19.36
N ILE A 177 -5.17 1.10 18.53
CA ILE A 177 -3.94 1.70 18.02
C ILE A 177 -3.00 2.17 19.12
N LYS A 178 -3.54 2.78 20.17
CA LYS A 178 -2.74 3.26 21.30
C LYS A 178 -2.05 2.10 22.03
N MET A 179 -2.79 1.02 22.28
CA MET A 179 -2.24 -0.17 22.94
C MET A 179 -1.11 -0.78 22.12
N VAL A 180 -1.30 -0.91 20.80
CA VAL A 180 -0.27 -1.43 19.90
C VAL A 180 0.98 -0.54 19.89
N SER A 181 0.82 0.78 19.79
CA SER A 181 1.93 1.72 19.83
C SER A 181 2.70 1.69 21.16
N ASP A 182 1.98 1.55 22.28
CA ASP A 182 2.60 1.44 23.62
C ASP A 182 3.45 0.15 23.75
N GLU A 183 3.01 -0.98 23.17
CA GLU A 183 3.79 -2.23 23.15
C GLU A 183 5.04 -2.12 22.28
N LEU A 184 4.93 -1.50 21.10
CA LEU A 184 6.08 -1.19 20.26
C LEU A 184 7.10 -0.33 21.01
N ASP A 185 6.64 0.71 21.71
CA ASP A 185 7.51 1.59 22.50
C ASP A 185 8.27 0.84 23.59
N LYS A 186 7.62 -0.08 24.30
CA LYS A 186 8.27 -0.92 25.31
C LYS A 186 9.40 -1.74 24.69
N VAL A 187 9.21 -2.31 23.51
CA VAL A 187 10.26 -3.07 22.82
C VAL A 187 11.42 -2.16 22.39
N TYR A 188 11.11 -1.02 21.77
CA TYR A 188 12.14 -0.06 21.36
C TYR A 188 12.96 0.47 22.54
N ASN A 189 12.33 0.71 23.70
CA ASN A 189 13.02 1.22 24.89
C ASN A 189 13.89 0.16 25.58
N ARG A 190 13.61 -1.14 25.40
CA ARG A 190 14.46 -2.23 25.91
C ARG A 190 15.72 -2.43 25.07
N GLY A 191 15.69 -2.09 23.78
CA GLY A 191 16.86 -2.04 22.90
C GLY A 191 17.32 -3.38 22.29
N ASN A 192 16.65 -4.50 22.56
CA ASN A 192 16.97 -5.82 21.98
C ASN A 192 16.31 -6.02 20.59
N ILE A 193 16.67 -5.14 19.66
CA ILE A 193 16.17 -5.11 18.28
C ILE A 193 17.21 -5.76 17.35
N PRO A 194 16.80 -6.53 16.32
CA PRO A 194 15.44 -6.62 15.78
C PRO A 194 14.57 -7.79 16.28
N LEU A 195 15.14 -8.74 17.03
CA LEU A 195 14.45 -10.00 17.37
C LEU A 195 13.16 -9.80 18.17
N ASP A 196 13.19 -9.00 19.23
CA ASP A 196 12.01 -8.80 20.08
C ASP A 196 10.89 -8.08 19.34
N LEU A 197 11.24 -7.18 18.42
CA LEU A 197 10.27 -6.49 17.56
C LEU A 197 9.61 -7.48 16.60
N PHE A 198 10.39 -8.34 15.94
CA PHE A 198 9.84 -9.36 15.03
C PHE A 198 8.91 -10.34 15.75
N LYS A 199 9.25 -10.74 16.98
CA LYS A 199 8.40 -11.59 17.82
C LYS A 199 7.09 -10.89 18.22
N LEU A 200 7.17 -9.63 18.60
CA LEU A 200 5.98 -8.83 18.93
C LEU A 200 5.08 -8.65 17.71
N GLU A 201 5.62 -8.18 16.58
CA GLU A 201 4.88 -8.01 15.33
C GLU A 201 4.18 -9.32 14.91
N GLN A 202 4.91 -10.43 14.92
CA GLN A 202 4.34 -11.74 14.61
C GLN A 202 3.17 -12.08 15.55
N GLN A 203 3.32 -11.87 16.86
CA GLN A 203 2.27 -12.13 17.84
C GLN A 203 1.03 -11.27 17.55
N LEU A 204 1.23 -9.97 17.31
CA LEU A 204 0.14 -9.04 16.98
C LEU A 204 -0.61 -9.47 15.71
N TYR A 205 0.09 -9.90 14.65
CA TYR A 205 -0.58 -10.34 13.42
C TYR A 205 -1.40 -11.64 13.60
N ARG A 206 -1.16 -12.43 14.64
CA ARG A 206 -2.03 -13.59 14.93
C ARG A 206 -3.40 -13.16 15.48
N GLU A 207 -3.52 -11.95 16.01
CA GLU A 207 -4.73 -11.42 16.63
C GLU A 207 -5.62 -10.70 15.60
N LYS A 208 -6.39 -11.45 14.80
CA LYS A 208 -7.23 -10.91 13.71
C LYS A 208 -8.14 -9.74 14.13
N TRP A 209 -8.59 -9.73 15.39
CA TRP A 209 -9.50 -8.73 15.93
C TRP A 209 -8.87 -7.34 16.10
N LEU A 210 -7.53 -7.25 16.09
CA LEU A 210 -6.80 -5.99 16.24
C LEU A 210 -6.93 -5.06 15.03
N TRP A 211 -7.09 -5.63 13.83
CA TRP A 211 -6.85 -4.95 12.57
C TRP A 211 -8.14 -4.35 11.97
N ASP A 212 -8.06 -3.14 11.41
CA ASP A 212 -9.18 -2.46 10.75
C ASP A 212 -9.25 -2.87 9.28
N ARG A 213 -10.31 -3.58 8.92
CA ARG A 213 -10.53 -4.11 7.57
C ARG A 213 -10.94 -3.08 6.53
N THR A 214 -11.07 -1.82 6.92
CA THR A 214 -11.55 -0.75 6.04
C THR A 214 -10.46 0.08 5.40
N ARG A 215 -9.21 -0.11 5.82
CA ARG A 215 -8.13 0.81 5.45
C ARG A 215 -6.75 0.19 5.52
N PHE A 216 -5.87 0.73 4.69
CA PHE A 216 -4.43 0.49 4.74
C PHE A 216 -3.71 1.80 5.02
N ALA A 217 -2.46 1.74 5.48
CA ALA A 217 -1.61 2.92 5.62
C ALA A 217 -0.21 2.70 5.10
N THR A 218 0.40 3.78 4.63
CA THR A 218 1.79 3.83 4.18
C THR A 218 2.41 5.19 4.51
N LEU A 219 3.73 5.29 4.37
CA LEU A 219 4.46 6.57 4.41
C LEU A 219 4.74 7.08 2.99
N GLU A 220 4.63 8.39 2.81
CA GLU A 220 5.13 9.08 1.64
C GLU A 220 6.63 9.39 1.79
N LEU A 221 7.45 8.34 1.84
CA LEU A 221 8.89 8.39 2.20
C LEU A 221 9.74 9.40 1.42
N TYR A 222 9.38 9.68 0.17
CA TYR A 222 10.13 10.58 -0.70
C TYR A 222 9.53 11.97 -0.80
N THR A 223 8.34 12.17 -0.22
CA THR A 223 7.79 13.50 -0.05
C THR A 223 8.53 14.11 1.14
N GLY A 224 9.54 14.93 0.85
CA GLY A 224 10.48 15.45 1.86
C GLY A 224 9.82 15.98 3.14
N ARG A 225 10.58 16.08 4.23
CA ARG A 225 10.09 16.61 5.50
C ARG A 225 10.13 18.15 5.51
N PRO A 226 9.49 18.82 6.47
CA PRO A 226 9.67 20.26 6.62
C PRO A 226 11.13 20.54 6.95
N ILE A 227 11.84 21.25 6.06
CA ILE A 227 13.10 21.87 6.43
C ILE A 227 12.75 23.00 7.38
N ASN A 228 13.18 22.89 8.63
CA ASN A 228 13.36 24.06 9.48
C ASN A 228 14.80 24.55 9.37
N ASP A 229 15.06 25.81 9.73
CA ASP A 229 16.38 26.43 9.61
C ASP A 229 17.50 25.70 10.38
N ARG A 230 17.13 24.77 11.26
CA ARG A 230 18.00 23.95 12.10
C ARG A 230 18.31 22.57 11.51
N ASP A 231 17.72 22.20 10.38
CA ASP A 231 17.96 20.92 9.73
C ASP A 231 19.35 20.92 9.04
N PRO A 232 20.28 20.01 9.42
CA PRO A 232 21.59 19.93 8.79
C PRO A 232 21.52 19.50 7.31
N VAL A 233 20.38 18.98 6.84
CA VAL A 233 20.18 18.55 5.45
C VAL A 233 19.15 19.47 4.77
N LYS A 234 19.52 20.74 4.57
CA LYS A 234 18.70 21.75 3.86
C LYS A 234 18.34 21.39 2.42
N GLU A 235 18.95 20.34 1.86
CA GLU A 235 18.76 19.89 0.48
C GLU A 235 17.60 18.88 0.32
N LEU A 236 17.03 18.36 1.43
CA LEU A 236 15.90 17.42 1.43
C LEU A 236 14.56 18.11 1.76
N GLY A 237 14.30 19.21 1.07
CA GLY A 237 13.01 19.91 1.16
C GLY A 237 11.85 19.04 0.69
N PHE A 238 10.64 19.39 1.13
CA PHE A 238 9.40 18.86 0.56
C PHE A 238 9.55 18.77 -0.96
N THR A 239 9.71 17.54 -1.43
CA THR A 239 9.88 17.19 -2.83
C THR A 239 8.64 16.39 -3.17
N GLU A 240 7.63 17.10 -3.66
CA GLU A 240 6.33 16.50 -3.94
C GLU A 240 6.51 15.34 -4.94
N THR A 241 6.30 14.11 -4.45
CA THR A 241 6.34 12.92 -5.31
C THR A 241 5.17 12.94 -6.28
N HIS A 242 5.27 12.21 -7.40
CA HIS A 242 4.13 12.04 -8.31
C HIS A 242 2.90 11.49 -7.58
N THR A 243 3.08 10.53 -6.64
CA THR A 243 1.99 10.01 -5.84
C THR A 243 1.34 11.10 -4.98
N PHE A 244 2.13 11.89 -4.25
CA PHE A 244 1.63 12.99 -3.44
C PHE A 244 0.87 14.03 -4.27
N GLN A 245 1.46 14.53 -5.35
CA GLN A 245 0.82 15.54 -6.21
C GLN A 245 -0.48 15.03 -6.82
N ASN A 246 -0.48 13.77 -7.27
CA ASN A 246 -1.67 13.13 -7.80
C ASN A 246 -2.76 13.04 -6.73
N ILE A 247 -2.43 12.60 -5.51
CA ILE A 247 -3.40 12.46 -4.42
C ILE A 247 -3.96 13.82 -3.99
N ILE A 248 -3.14 14.86 -3.91
CA ILE A 248 -3.58 16.23 -3.61
C ILE A 248 -4.52 16.78 -4.70
N ALA A 249 -4.28 16.41 -5.95
CA ALA A 249 -5.15 16.78 -7.06
C ALA A 249 -6.46 15.97 -7.08
N ASN A 250 -6.35 14.66 -6.89
CA ASN A 250 -7.42 13.68 -6.98
C ASN A 250 -7.15 12.56 -5.96
N PRO A 251 -7.98 12.42 -4.92
CA PRO A 251 -7.71 11.46 -3.86
C PRO A 251 -8.00 10.02 -4.31
N MET A 252 -8.59 9.79 -5.48
CA MET A 252 -8.91 8.44 -5.95
C MET A 252 -7.66 7.67 -6.34
N ALA A 253 -7.56 6.43 -5.89
CA ALA A 253 -6.44 5.55 -6.21
C ALA A 253 -6.90 4.08 -6.31
N THR A 254 -6.05 3.27 -6.95
CA THR A 254 -6.16 1.81 -6.93
C THR A 254 -4.92 1.23 -6.26
N LEU A 255 -5.12 0.25 -5.38
CA LEU A 255 -4.06 -0.47 -4.70
C LEU A 255 -4.13 -1.95 -5.10
N THR A 256 -3.03 -2.51 -5.59
CA THR A 256 -3.00 -3.88 -6.09
C THR A 256 -1.95 -4.70 -5.36
N TYR A 257 -2.39 -5.79 -4.75
CA TYR A 257 -1.54 -6.82 -4.16
C TYR A 257 -1.41 -7.96 -5.16
N MET A 258 -0.19 -8.42 -5.38
CA MET A 258 0.08 -9.62 -6.15
C MET A 258 1.23 -10.36 -5.49
N SER A 259 1.03 -11.65 -5.22
CA SER A 259 2.09 -12.52 -4.71
C SER A 259 2.33 -13.66 -5.67
N LEU A 260 3.52 -13.65 -6.29
CA LEU A 260 4.03 -14.76 -7.08
C LEU A 260 4.66 -15.85 -6.19
N PHE A 261 4.61 -15.70 -4.86
CA PHE A 261 5.22 -16.64 -3.93
C PHE A 261 4.32 -17.85 -3.70
N ASN A 262 4.20 -18.64 -4.77
CA ASN A 262 4.08 -20.08 -4.65
C ASN A 262 5.48 -20.62 -4.33
N THR A 263 5.86 -20.53 -3.06
CA THR A 263 6.91 -21.36 -2.47
C THR A 263 6.61 -22.81 -2.81
N ASP A 264 7.35 -23.41 -3.75
CA ASP A 264 7.42 -24.83 -4.15
C ASP A 264 6.16 -25.74 -4.06
N GLY A 265 4.96 -25.19 -3.94
CA GLY A 265 3.77 -25.92 -3.53
C GLY A 265 3.53 -26.02 -2.01
N THR A 266 4.53 -25.83 -1.15
CA THR A 266 4.42 -26.25 0.26
C THR A 266 4.11 -25.15 1.27
N GLN A 267 4.22 -23.87 0.92
CA GLN A 267 4.10 -22.77 1.90
C GLN A 267 3.35 -21.53 1.38
N SER A 268 2.26 -21.69 0.62
CA SER A 268 1.40 -20.55 0.26
C SER A 268 -0.09 -20.80 0.54
N TYR A 269 -0.82 -19.71 0.77
CA TYR A 269 -2.28 -19.68 0.73
C TYR A 269 -2.72 -20.06 -0.70
N PHE A 270 -3.71 -20.96 -0.83
CA PHE A 270 -4.09 -21.74 -2.04
C PHE A 270 -3.23 -22.97 -2.38
N GLU A 271 -2.65 -23.64 -1.37
CA GLU A 271 -1.97 -24.95 -1.53
C GLU A 271 -0.76 -24.91 -2.48
N GLY A 272 -0.16 -23.73 -2.68
CA GLY A 272 1.00 -23.56 -3.58
C GLY A 272 0.74 -23.96 -5.03
N LEU A 273 -0.53 -23.95 -5.44
CA LEU A 273 -0.90 -24.35 -6.78
C LEU A 273 -0.32 -23.36 -7.81
N PRO A 274 0.48 -23.84 -8.78
CA PRO A 274 1.29 -23.00 -9.67
C PRO A 274 0.49 -22.00 -10.52
N TYR A 275 -0.83 -22.17 -10.61
CA TYR A 275 -1.74 -21.36 -11.40
C TYR A 275 -2.66 -20.46 -10.55
N LEU A 276 -2.53 -20.48 -9.22
CA LEU A 276 -3.23 -19.61 -8.29
C LEU A 276 -2.23 -18.61 -7.72
N THR A 277 -2.17 -17.43 -8.32
CA THR A 277 -1.34 -16.31 -7.85
C THR A 277 -2.27 -15.33 -7.13
N PRO A 278 -2.24 -15.24 -5.78
CA PRO A 278 -3.05 -14.27 -5.05
C PRO A 278 -2.93 -12.89 -5.67
N HIS A 279 -4.05 -12.34 -6.11
CA HIS A 279 -4.12 -11.05 -6.75
C HIS A 279 -5.40 -10.33 -6.34
N PHE A 280 -5.24 -9.26 -5.57
CA PHE A 280 -6.33 -8.46 -5.03
C PHE A 280 -6.16 -7.01 -5.47
N GLU A 281 -7.26 -6.38 -5.88
CA GLU A 281 -7.30 -4.98 -6.29
C GLU A 281 -8.32 -4.24 -5.43
N PHE A 282 -7.88 -3.15 -4.82
CA PHE A 282 -8.71 -2.26 -4.03
C PHE A 282 -8.85 -0.93 -4.75
N ARG A 283 -10.07 -0.41 -4.81
CA ARG A 283 -10.34 0.95 -5.29
C ARG A 283 -10.86 1.78 -4.14
N GLY A 284 -10.39 3.01 -4.06
CA GLY A 284 -10.60 3.79 -2.85
C GLY A 284 -10.07 5.22 -2.93
N PHE A 285 -9.90 5.79 -1.74
CA PHE A 285 -9.50 7.18 -1.57
C PHE A 285 -8.32 7.30 -0.62
N CYS A 286 -7.33 8.10 -1.00
CA CYS A 286 -6.17 8.44 -0.19
C CYS A 286 -6.47 9.65 0.71
N TRP A 287 -6.14 9.50 1.98
CA TRP A 287 -6.21 10.52 3.02
C TRP A 287 -4.78 10.79 3.50
N LEU A 288 -4.21 11.91 3.04
CA LEU A 288 -2.89 12.35 3.44
C LEU A 288 -2.95 13.10 4.77
N ILE A 289 -2.06 12.73 5.68
CA ILE A 289 -1.88 13.33 6.99
C ILE A 289 -0.48 13.91 7.07
N SER A 290 -0.40 15.23 7.23
CA SER A 290 0.87 15.90 7.55
C SER A 290 1.14 15.75 9.05
N TYR A 291 2.33 15.27 9.43
CA TYR A 291 2.68 14.99 10.83
C TYR A 291 2.54 16.24 11.73
N TYR A 292 2.98 17.40 11.23
CA TYR A 292 2.98 18.66 11.96
C TYR A 292 1.68 19.47 11.90
N ASN A 293 0.60 18.94 11.34
CA ASN A 293 -0.66 19.67 11.31
C ASN A 293 -1.25 19.73 12.74
N PRO A 294 -1.33 20.91 13.39
CA PRO A 294 -1.82 21.02 14.77
C PRO A 294 -3.30 20.62 14.90
N ASP A 295 -4.06 20.80 13.81
CA ASP A 295 -5.49 20.52 13.70
C ASP A 295 -5.81 19.04 13.45
N ASN A 296 -4.80 18.16 13.35
CA ASN A 296 -5.03 16.72 13.28
C ASN A 296 -5.85 16.25 14.49
N THR A 297 -6.86 15.43 14.22
CA THR A 297 -7.66 14.72 15.23
C THR A 297 -6.78 13.79 16.07
N GLU A 298 -7.27 13.36 17.24
CA GLU A 298 -6.57 12.37 18.07
C GLU A 298 -6.28 11.08 17.31
N TYR A 299 -7.22 10.65 16.47
CA TYR A 299 -7.05 9.47 15.62
C TYR A 299 -5.94 9.68 14.56
N GLU A 300 -5.93 10.81 13.86
CA GLU A 300 -4.88 11.10 12.87
C GLU A 300 -3.49 11.17 13.50
N LYS A 301 -3.37 11.78 14.70
CA LYS A 301 -2.12 11.81 15.47
C LYS A 301 -1.66 10.40 15.83
N ALA A 302 -2.56 9.57 16.37
CA ALA A 302 -2.24 8.20 16.74
C ALA A 302 -1.82 7.34 15.53
N VAL A 303 -2.46 7.51 14.37
CA VAL A 303 -2.05 6.85 13.12
C VAL A 303 -0.70 7.36 12.63
N ALA A 304 -0.50 8.67 12.66
CA ALA A 304 0.77 9.29 12.25
C ALA A 304 1.94 8.74 13.06
N ASP A 305 1.79 8.67 14.38
CA ASP A 305 2.78 8.12 15.30
C ASP A 305 3.00 6.63 15.06
N TYR A 306 1.93 5.82 15.01
CA TYR A 306 2.03 4.38 14.80
C TYR A 306 2.78 4.02 13.51
N VAL A 307 2.40 4.62 12.38
CA VAL A 307 2.99 4.28 11.07
C VAL A 307 4.46 4.73 11.00
N ASN A 308 4.77 5.91 11.55
CA ASN A 308 6.16 6.37 11.64
C ASN A 308 6.99 5.52 12.61
N GLN A 309 6.42 5.05 13.71
CA GLN A 309 7.09 4.15 14.65
C GLN A 309 7.34 2.76 14.03
N ALA A 310 6.36 2.20 13.33
CA ALA A 310 6.46 0.90 12.67
C ALA A 310 7.52 0.87 11.56
N HIS A 311 7.71 1.98 10.84
CA HIS A 311 8.70 2.09 9.77
C HIS A 311 9.99 2.81 10.20
N SER A 312 9.91 4.09 10.53
CA SER A 312 11.09 4.95 10.65
C SER A 312 11.90 4.65 11.89
N ARG A 313 11.26 4.37 13.03
CA ARG A 313 12.00 4.02 14.26
C ARG A 313 12.75 2.70 14.12
N PHE A 314 12.17 1.73 13.42
CA PHE A 314 12.84 0.48 13.06
C PHE A 314 14.10 0.74 12.22
N HIS A 315 14.02 1.64 11.24
CA HIS A 315 15.14 1.99 10.37
C HIS A 315 16.13 3.01 10.97
N GLY A 316 15.91 3.49 12.21
CA GLY A 316 16.70 4.54 12.83
C GLY A 316 16.59 5.91 12.13
N GLY A 317 15.52 6.09 11.35
CA GLY A 317 15.21 7.29 10.58
C GLY A 317 14.32 8.27 11.34
N VAL A 318 13.99 9.37 10.65
CA VAL A 318 13.12 10.44 11.18
C VAL A 318 11.66 9.98 11.20
N SER A 319 10.96 10.26 12.29
CA SER A 319 9.61 9.71 12.58
C SER A 319 8.51 10.76 12.42
N ASP A 320 8.67 11.65 11.45
CA ASP A 320 7.84 12.83 11.18
C ASP A 320 7.33 12.86 9.72
N LEU A 321 7.27 11.70 9.07
CA LEU A 321 6.94 11.57 7.66
C LEU A 321 5.42 11.64 7.43
N THR A 322 5.06 12.11 6.24
CA THR A 322 3.67 12.15 5.79
C THR A 322 3.08 10.75 5.72
N VAL A 323 1.90 10.56 6.32
CA VAL A 323 1.15 9.30 6.26
C VAL A 323 0.07 9.40 5.20
N ASN A 324 -0.16 8.30 4.49
CA ASN A 324 -1.26 8.13 3.57
C ASN A 324 -2.13 6.95 4.02
N ILE A 325 -3.38 7.23 4.40
CA ILE A 325 -4.39 6.20 4.67
C ILE A 325 -5.16 5.95 3.37
N PHE A 326 -5.18 4.72 2.89
CA PHE A 326 -6.04 4.28 1.80
C PHE A 326 -7.35 3.74 2.37
N LEU A 327 -8.46 4.43 2.10
CA LEU A 327 -9.82 4.03 2.47
C LEU A 327 -10.43 3.18 1.37
N ILE A 328 -10.93 2.00 1.72
CA ILE A 328 -11.45 1.04 0.76
C ILE A 328 -12.90 1.37 0.40
N ALA A 329 -13.19 1.47 -0.89
CA ALA A 329 -14.56 1.60 -1.40
C ALA A 329 -15.00 0.32 -2.12
N GLU A 330 -14.07 -0.33 -2.84
CA GLU A 330 -14.30 -1.57 -3.56
C GLU A 330 -13.11 -2.52 -3.46
N GLU A 331 -13.38 -3.81 -3.54
CA GLU A 331 -12.39 -4.87 -3.66
C GLU A 331 -12.75 -5.79 -4.83
N PHE A 332 -11.72 -6.20 -5.57
CA PHE A 332 -11.78 -7.17 -6.65
C PHE A 332 -10.79 -8.29 -6.36
N ASN A 333 -11.23 -9.53 -6.59
CA ASN A 333 -10.36 -10.70 -6.54
C ASN A 333 -9.96 -11.08 -7.97
N ASN A 334 -8.76 -10.67 -8.34
CA ASN A 334 -8.14 -10.84 -9.65
C ASN A 334 -7.29 -12.13 -9.74
N THR A 335 -7.35 -13.01 -8.73
CA THR A 335 -6.56 -14.25 -8.65
C THR A 335 -6.82 -15.13 -9.89
N PRO A 336 -5.81 -15.38 -10.74
CA PRO A 336 -5.96 -16.25 -11.90
C PRO A 336 -6.44 -17.64 -11.49
N GLY A 337 -7.32 -18.26 -12.27
CA GLY A 337 -7.83 -19.61 -11.99
C GLY A 337 -8.85 -19.72 -10.85
N TYR A 338 -8.97 -18.70 -9.99
CA TYR A 338 -9.96 -18.68 -8.90
C TYR A 338 -11.34 -18.30 -9.43
N ARG A 339 -12.25 -19.28 -9.48
CA ARG A 339 -13.58 -19.11 -10.10
C ARG A 339 -14.48 -18.11 -9.39
N ALA A 340 -14.35 -17.98 -8.08
CA ALA A 340 -15.13 -17.01 -7.31
C ALA A 340 -14.65 -15.57 -7.56
N GLY A 341 -13.34 -15.38 -7.83
CA GLY A 341 -12.72 -14.10 -8.15
C GLY A 341 -12.89 -13.68 -9.61
N LEU A 342 -12.23 -14.34 -10.58
CA LEU A 342 -12.28 -14.02 -12.03
C LEU A 342 -12.25 -12.52 -12.40
N GLY A 343 -11.57 -11.68 -11.60
CA GLY A 343 -11.53 -10.24 -11.83
C GLY A 343 -12.83 -9.50 -11.49
N LYS A 344 -13.68 -10.10 -10.66
CA LYS A 344 -14.95 -9.55 -10.23
C LYS A 344 -14.81 -8.77 -8.94
N ARG A 345 -15.67 -7.77 -8.79
CA ARG A 345 -15.85 -7.04 -7.54
C ARG A 345 -16.47 -7.96 -6.50
N VAL A 346 -15.72 -8.26 -5.46
CA VAL A 346 -16.14 -9.07 -4.30
C VAL A 346 -16.65 -8.19 -3.16
N VAL A 347 -16.24 -6.92 -3.09
CA VAL A 347 -16.77 -5.93 -2.13
C VAL A 347 -17.14 -4.61 -2.81
N PRO A 348 -18.38 -4.10 -2.62
CA PRO A 348 -19.56 -4.94 -2.43
C PRO A 348 -19.73 -5.86 -3.65
N PRO A 349 -20.23 -7.10 -3.48
CA PRO A 349 -20.43 -8.01 -4.60
C PRO A 349 -21.22 -7.34 -5.73
N ALA A 350 -20.71 -7.43 -6.96
CA ALA A 350 -21.44 -6.98 -8.15
C ALA A 350 -22.13 -8.15 -8.84
N GLU A 351 -23.37 -7.95 -9.28
CA GLU A 351 -24.02 -8.87 -10.21
C GLU A 351 -23.51 -8.60 -11.62
N TYR A 352 -22.85 -9.60 -12.19
CA TYR A 352 -22.42 -9.56 -13.59
C TYR A 352 -23.46 -10.27 -14.44
N ARG A 353 -24.17 -9.53 -15.28
CA ARG A 353 -25.02 -10.13 -16.31
C ARG A 353 -24.15 -10.80 -17.35
N GLU A 354 -24.48 -12.03 -17.75
CA GLU A 354 -23.87 -12.62 -18.94
C GLU A 354 -24.14 -11.70 -20.13
N SER A 355 -23.10 -11.33 -20.87
CA SER A 355 -23.31 -10.50 -22.04
C SER A 355 -23.94 -11.35 -23.15
N GLU A 356 -25.00 -10.84 -23.77
CA GLU A 356 -25.62 -11.47 -24.95
C GLU A 356 -24.61 -11.60 -26.12
N LEU A 357 -23.57 -10.75 -26.12
CA LEU A 357 -22.42 -10.79 -27.05
C LEU A 357 -21.48 -11.99 -26.81
N ALA A 358 -21.32 -12.46 -25.57
CA ALA A 358 -20.57 -13.69 -25.27
C ALA A 358 -21.34 -14.94 -25.73
N ALA A 359 -22.69 -14.90 -25.67
CA ALA A 359 -23.54 -16.01 -26.12
C ALA A 359 -23.59 -16.15 -27.66
N THR A 360 -23.45 -15.05 -28.40
CA THR A 360 -23.59 -15.04 -29.88
C THR A 360 -22.31 -15.37 -30.64
N THR A 361 -21.14 -15.29 -30.02
CA THR A 361 -19.85 -15.59 -30.69
C THR A 361 -19.35 -17.04 -30.52
N TRP A 362 -20.09 -17.89 -29.82
CA TRP A 362 -19.71 -19.30 -29.56
C TRP A 362 -20.43 -20.34 -30.42
N SER A 363 -21.27 -19.93 -31.39
CA SER A 363 -22.02 -20.89 -32.22
C SER A 363 -21.18 -21.56 -33.33
N SER A 364 -19.95 -21.10 -33.57
CA SER A 364 -19.03 -21.68 -34.56
C SER A 364 -17.70 -22.16 -33.99
N SER A 365 -17.54 -22.21 -32.67
CA SER A 365 -16.31 -22.72 -32.06
C SER A 365 -16.16 -24.22 -32.36
N PRO A 366 -14.99 -24.67 -32.89
CA PRO A 366 -14.74 -26.10 -33.09
C PRO A 366 -15.00 -26.84 -31.77
N LYS A 367 -15.58 -28.04 -31.87
CA LYS A 367 -15.93 -28.89 -30.71
C LYS A 367 -14.88 -28.74 -29.62
N PRO A 368 -15.27 -28.41 -28.37
CA PRO A 368 -14.31 -28.10 -27.33
C PRO A 368 -13.32 -29.25 -27.22
N LYS A 369 -12.06 -28.99 -27.60
CA LYS A 369 -10.98 -29.95 -27.41
C LYS A 369 -11.03 -30.37 -25.94
N LYS A 370 -10.88 -31.67 -25.67
CA LYS A 370 -10.88 -32.25 -24.32
C LYS A 370 -10.07 -31.31 -23.42
N LYS A 371 -10.74 -30.63 -22.48
CA LYS A 371 -10.05 -29.75 -21.54
C LYS A 371 -9.12 -30.66 -20.75
N LEU A 372 -7.82 -30.35 -20.77
CA LEU A 372 -6.85 -31.04 -19.94
C LEU A 372 -7.32 -30.99 -18.48
N SER A 373 -7.25 -32.13 -17.78
CA SER A 373 -7.41 -32.21 -16.34
C SER A 373 -6.37 -31.33 -15.65
N LEU A 374 -6.56 -31.08 -14.35
CA LEU A 374 -5.59 -30.30 -13.59
C LEU A 374 -4.19 -30.96 -13.63
N GLU A 375 -4.13 -32.27 -13.46
CA GLU A 375 -2.90 -33.06 -13.53
C GLU A 375 -2.28 -32.98 -14.93
N GLU A 376 -3.09 -33.13 -15.99
CA GLU A 376 -2.63 -33.02 -17.38
C GLU A 376 -2.05 -31.61 -17.69
N ARG A 377 -2.59 -30.54 -17.08
CA ARG A 377 -2.05 -29.18 -17.23
C ARG A 377 -0.75 -28.97 -16.47
N ILE A 378 -0.67 -29.44 -15.22
CA ILE A 378 0.54 -29.35 -14.40
C ILE A 378 1.69 -30.10 -15.09
N GLU A 379 1.42 -31.30 -15.60
CA GLU A 379 2.40 -32.09 -16.36
C GLU A 379 2.83 -31.39 -17.64
N LEU A 380 1.91 -30.74 -18.36
CA LEU A 380 2.24 -29.96 -19.56
C LEU A 380 3.12 -28.74 -19.22
N ILE A 381 2.81 -27.98 -18.17
CA ILE A 381 3.61 -26.84 -17.72
C ILE A 381 5.04 -27.29 -17.39
N ARG A 382 5.19 -28.38 -16.62
CA ARG A 382 6.48 -28.99 -16.30
C ARG A 382 7.26 -29.39 -17.56
N ARG A 383 6.62 -30.09 -18.50
CA ARG A 383 7.26 -30.52 -19.77
C ARG A 383 7.71 -29.35 -20.64
N LEU A 384 6.93 -28.28 -20.69
CA LEU A 384 7.23 -27.12 -21.52
C LEU A 384 8.29 -26.20 -20.91
N HIS A 385 8.79 -26.50 -19.71
CA HIS A 385 9.73 -25.64 -18.97
C HIS A 385 9.24 -24.19 -18.91
N LEU A 386 7.92 -23.98 -18.91
CA LEU A 386 7.38 -22.64 -18.78
C LEU A 386 7.70 -22.18 -17.36
N PRO A 387 8.37 -21.02 -17.19
CA PRO A 387 8.53 -20.46 -15.87
C PRO A 387 7.12 -20.23 -15.31
N VAL A 388 6.88 -20.83 -14.16
CA VAL A 388 5.66 -20.63 -13.38
C VAL A 388 5.87 -19.41 -12.50
#